data_AF-D8JW54-F1
#
_entry.id   AF-D8JW54-F1
#
_cell.length_a   1.000
_cell.length_b   1.000
_cell.length_c   1.000
_cell.angle_alpha   90.00
_cell.angle_beta   90.00
_cell.angle_gamma   90.00
#
_symmetry.space_group_name_H-M   'P 1'
#
loop_
_entity.id
_entity.type
_entity.pdbx_description
1 polymer ?
#
loop_
_entity_poly.entity_id
_entity_poly.type
_entity_poly.pdbx_seq_one_letter_code
_entity_poly.pdbx_strand_id
1 'polypeptide(L)'
;MAQLSFRRRREDDPAAVAIEAGSHAAYSGGSGGQFAAAISALALIFSGYSLWDSSLKAPDIKVFVPPVTQYSSPYQNSNFEVIEVPVTLLNDGGRTGTVLSIELAATNPKTKETKHFYAADLGRWTMDKARAGFDHFAPIPLAGKASRTESILFYPKSPDEKPEQLIHEPGVYEFKLKIDEARADDFGFLDRLWPSQATEVSYKAELRFWDARSFQNGTIAMYSTTGRSAKSGDANAP
;
A
#
# COMPACT_ATOMS: atom_id res chain seq x y z
N MET A 1 52.13 -24.24 10.17
CA MET A 1 50.92 -25.00 9.77
C MET A 1 50.07 -24.10 8.88
N ALA A 2 49.57 -24.65 7.78
CA ALA A 2 49.19 -23.96 6.55
C ALA A 2 47.87 -23.16 6.59
N GLN A 3 47.85 -22.01 5.91
CA GLN A 3 46.63 -21.31 5.48
C GLN A 3 46.09 -21.97 4.20
N LEU A 4 44.84 -22.43 4.24
CA LEU A 4 44.09 -22.91 3.08
C LEU A 4 43.40 -21.73 2.39
N SER A 5 43.87 -21.37 1.20
CA SER A 5 43.25 -20.41 0.30
C SER A 5 42.16 -21.09 -0.53
N PHE A 6 40.90 -20.70 -0.30
CA PHE A 6 39.77 -21.10 -1.14
C PHE A 6 39.82 -20.33 -2.47
N ARG A 7 40.35 -20.97 -3.51
CA ARG A 7 40.31 -20.48 -4.89
C ARG A 7 38.97 -20.93 -5.50
N ARG A 8 37.95 -20.06 -5.55
CA ARG A 8 36.74 -20.32 -6.36
C ARG A 8 37.17 -20.54 -7.81
N ARG A 9 36.80 -21.69 -8.38
CA ARG A 9 36.93 -21.96 -9.81
C ARG A 9 36.08 -20.94 -10.56
N ARG A 10 36.62 -20.39 -11.63
CA ARG A 10 35.95 -19.49 -12.57
C ARG A 10 34.81 -20.17 -13.36
N GLU A 11 34.62 -21.48 -13.14
CA GLU A 11 33.64 -22.35 -13.81
C GLU A 11 32.24 -22.28 -13.19
N ASP A 12 32.09 -21.71 -11.99
CA ASP A 12 30.79 -21.58 -11.29
C ASP A 12 30.13 -20.21 -11.46
N ASP A 13 30.67 -19.34 -12.32
CA ASP A 13 30.08 -18.02 -12.60
C ASP A 13 28.96 -18.19 -13.64
N PRO A 14 27.67 -17.98 -13.28
CA PRO A 14 26.56 -18.12 -14.22
C PRO A 14 26.67 -17.18 -15.42
N ALA A 15 27.38 -16.05 -15.28
CA ALA A 15 27.68 -15.16 -16.40
C ALA A 15 28.69 -15.77 -17.38
N ALA A 16 29.70 -16.51 -16.89
CA ALA A 16 30.67 -17.20 -17.74
C ALA A 16 30.03 -18.35 -18.52
N VAL A 17 29.16 -19.13 -17.87
CA VAL A 17 28.41 -20.23 -18.50
C VAL A 17 27.44 -19.72 -19.57
N ALA A 18 26.80 -18.56 -19.35
CA ALA A 18 25.93 -17.92 -20.34
C ALA A 18 26.70 -17.43 -21.58
N ILE A 19 27.92 -16.90 -21.39
CA ILE A 19 28.79 -16.44 -22.49
C ILE A 19 29.32 -17.64 -23.30
N GLU A 20 29.67 -18.73 -22.64
CA GLU A 20 30.16 -19.96 -23.28
C GLU A 20 29.05 -20.72 -24.04
N ALA A 21 27.82 -20.75 -23.51
CA ALA A 21 26.67 -21.28 -24.24
C ALA A 21 26.35 -20.46 -25.50
N GLY A 22 26.56 -19.14 -25.46
CA GLY A 22 26.40 -18.25 -26.61
C GLY A 22 27.45 -18.47 -27.70
N SER A 23 28.68 -18.83 -27.34
CA SER A 23 29.76 -19.07 -28.31
C SER A 23 29.62 -20.44 -29.00
N HIS A 24 29.12 -21.46 -28.31
CA HIS A 24 28.86 -22.78 -28.91
C HIS A 24 27.69 -22.80 -29.91
N ALA A 25 26.68 -21.95 -29.71
CA ALA A 25 25.57 -21.81 -30.65
C ALA A 25 25.99 -21.19 -32.00
N ALA A 26 27.09 -20.44 -32.04
CA ALA A 26 27.57 -19.75 -33.23
C ALA A 26 28.35 -20.65 -34.22
N TYR A 27 28.77 -21.87 -33.82
CA TYR A 27 29.70 -22.71 -34.60
C TYR A 27 29.10 -23.97 -35.26
N SER A 28 27.78 -24.19 -35.22
CA SER A 28 27.16 -25.30 -35.97
C SER A 28 26.32 -24.81 -37.15
N GLY A 29 26.89 -24.92 -38.35
CA GLY A 29 26.25 -24.54 -39.61
C GLY A 29 25.11 -25.49 -40.00
N GLY A 30 24.03 -24.92 -40.56
CA GLY A 30 23.04 -25.66 -41.37
C GLY A 30 21.59 -25.38 -41.00
N SER A 31 21.20 -25.55 -39.73
CA SER A 31 19.81 -25.37 -39.27
C SER A 31 19.70 -24.74 -37.88
N GLY A 32 20.82 -24.56 -37.17
CA GLY A 32 20.88 -23.96 -35.84
C GLY A 32 20.84 -22.43 -35.83
N GLY A 33 21.24 -21.76 -36.92
CA GLY A 33 21.37 -20.30 -36.95
C GLY A 33 20.04 -19.54 -36.89
N GLN A 34 19.02 -20.00 -37.63
CA GLN A 34 17.68 -19.38 -37.59
C GLN A 34 16.96 -19.65 -36.28
N PHE A 35 17.15 -20.86 -35.71
CA PHE A 35 16.62 -21.21 -34.40
C PHE A 35 17.30 -20.42 -33.28
N ALA A 36 18.62 -20.26 -33.33
CA ALA A 36 19.39 -19.42 -32.40
C ALA A 36 19.04 -17.94 -32.52
N ALA A 37 18.78 -17.44 -33.73
CA ALA A 37 18.31 -16.08 -33.95
C ALA A 37 16.90 -15.87 -33.36
N ALA A 38 15.99 -16.83 -33.53
CA ALA A 38 14.66 -16.79 -32.94
C ALA A 38 14.72 -16.81 -31.40
N ILE A 39 15.57 -17.66 -30.81
CA ILE A 39 15.78 -17.70 -29.35
C ILE A 39 16.35 -16.38 -28.84
N SER A 40 17.36 -15.81 -29.53
CA SER A 40 17.95 -14.52 -29.16
C SER A 40 16.92 -13.38 -29.22
N ALA A 41 16.11 -13.34 -30.28
CA ALA A 41 15.03 -12.35 -30.42
C ALA A 41 14.01 -12.47 -29.29
N LEU A 42 13.61 -13.70 -28.94
CA LEU A 42 12.69 -13.95 -27.83
C LEU A 42 13.30 -13.52 -26.49
N ALA A 43 14.57 -13.85 -26.25
CA ALA A 43 15.30 -13.45 -25.05
C ALA A 43 15.40 -11.92 -24.92
N LEU A 44 15.62 -11.20 -26.04
CA LEU A 44 15.62 -9.73 -26.05
C LEU A 44 14.25 -9.15 -25.69
N ILE A 45 13.16 -9.72 -26.20
CA ILE A 45 11.80 -9.30 -25.86
C ILE A 45 11.53 -9.51 -24.37
N PHE A 46 11.86 -10.69 -23.83
CA PHE A 46 11.70 -10.97 -22.40
C PHE A 46 12.58 -10.08 -21.53
N SER A 47 13.82 -9.82 -21.94
CA SER A 47 14.72 -8.89 -21.23
C SER A 47 14.17 -7.47 -21.21
N GLY A 48 13.70 -6.98 -22.37
CA GLY A 48 13.08 -5.66 -22.47
C GLY A 48 11.80 -5.55 -21.62
N TYR A 49 10.95 -6.57 -21.66
CA TYR A 49 9.75 -6.63 -20.82
C TYR A 49 10.09 -6.68 -19.33
N SER A 50 11.07 -7.51 -18.94
CA SER A 50 11.50 -7.63 -17.55
C SER A 50 12.05 -6.31 -17.02
N LEU A 51 12.89 -5.62 -17.79
CA LEU A 51 13.43 -4.31 -17.44
C LEU A 51 12.31 -3.26 -17.31
N TRP A 52 11.35 -3.31 -18.24
CA TRP A 52 10.21 -2.41 -18.18
C TRP A 52 9.39 -2.65 -16.90
N ASP A 53 8.96 -3.87 -16.62
CA ASP A 53 8.11 -4.18 -15.46
C ASP A 53 8.84 -3.97 -14.13
N SER A 54 10.14 -4.27 -14.06
CA SER A 54 10.90 -4.18 -12.82
C SER A 54 11.42 -2.78 -12.51
N SER A 55 11.62 -1.92 -13.51
CA SER A 55 12.41 -0.69 -13.31
C SER A 55 11.87 0.56 -13.99
N LEU A 56 11.12 0.45 -15.08
CA LEU A 56 10.62 1.63 -15.81
C LEU A 56 9.14 1.90 -15.56
N LYS A 57 8.36 0.83 -15.33
CA LYS A 57 6.93 0.91 -15.05
C LYS A 57 6.69 1.90 -13.92
N ALA A 58 5.85 2.90 -14.18
CA ALA A 58 5.52 3.95 -13.22
C ALA A 58 5.02 3.35 -11.90
N PRO A 59 5.17 4.08 -10.77
CA PRO A 59 4.62 3.63 -9.50
C PRO A 59 3.11 3.41 -9.62
N ASP A 60 2.65 2.25 -9.14
CA ASP A 60 1.25 1.84 -9.15
C ASP A 60 0.89 1.42 -7.72
N ILE A 61 0.48 2.41 -6.91
CA ILE A 61 0.17 2.17 -5.50
C ILE A 61 -1.25 1.62 -5.39
N LYS A 62 -1.36 0.50 -4.69
CA LYS A 62 -2.62 -0.15 -4.34
C LYS A 62 -2.75 -0.17 -2.83
N VAL A 63 -3.97 0.03 -2.37
CA VAL A 63 -4.29 -0.02 -0.93
C VAL A 63 -5.28 -1.12 -0.67
N PHE A 64 -5.03 -1.84 0.42
CA PHE A 64 -5.91 -2.88 0.94
C PHE A 64 -6.25 -2.54 2.39
N VAL A 65 -7.54 -2.61 2.73
CA VAL A 65 -8.03 -2.41 4.09
C VAL A 65 -8.56 -3.76 4.60
N PRO A 66 -7.99 -4.35 5.66
CA PRO A 66 -8.49 -5.57 6.25
C PRO A 66 -9.91 -5.45 6.81
N PRO A 67 -10.59 -6.56 7.14
CA PRO A 67 -11.99 -6.56 7.56
C PRO A 67 -12.31 -5.87 8.89
N VAL A 68 -11.35 -5.26 9.58
CA VAL A 68 -11.54 -4.69 10.92
C VAL A 68 -10.95 -3.30 10.99
N THR A 69 -11.81 -2.33 11.27
CA THR A 69 -11.46 -0.94 11.61
C THR A 69 -11.72 -0.75 13.09
N GLN A 70 -10.92 0.06 13.76
CA GLN A 70 -11.05 0.34 15.18
C GLN A 70 -11.50 1.79 15.39
N TYR A 71 -12.35 2.01 16.37
CA TYR A 71 -12.89 3.34 16.68
C TYR A 71 -12.64 3.70 18.14
N SER A 72 -12.26 4.95 18.40
CA SER A 72 -12.25 5.58 19.72
C SER A 72 -13.19 6.76 19.75
N SER A 73 -14.14 6.74 20.68
CA SER A 73 -15.06 7.85 20.98
C SER A 73 -14.30 9.08 21.47
N PRO A 74 -14.79 10.30 21.19
CA PRO A 74 -14.39 11.46 21.98
C PRO A 74 -14.96 11.28 23.40
N TYR A 75 -14.28 11.82 24.41
CA TYR A 75 -14.50 11.66 25.86
C TYR A 75 -13.74 10.52 26.57
N GLN A 76 -13.29 10.89 27.78
CA GLN A 76 -12.35 10.22 28.71
C GLN A 76 -10.86 10.28 28.31
N ASN A 77 -10.49 10.07 27.03
CA ASN A 77 -9.08 9.85 26.65
C ASN A 77 -8.55 10.67 25.46
N SER A 78 -9.43 11.22 24.61
CA SER A 78 -9.06 12.16 23.54
C SER A 78 -10.12 13.26 23.43
N ASN A 79 -9.70 14.45 23.00
CA ASN A 79 -10.60 15.58 22.73
C ASN A 79 -11.36 15.44 21.40
N PHE A 80 -11.06 14.40 20.64
CA PHE A 80 -11.54 14.18 19.28
C PHE A 80 -11.71 12.69 19.01
N GLU A 81 -12.56 12.35 18.03
CA GLU A 81 -12.70 10.98 17.52
C GLU A 81 -11.40 10.48 16.89
N VAL A 82 -11.09 9.20 17.08
CA VAL A 82 -9.97 8.55 16.39
C VAL A 82 -10.48 7.31 15.67
N ILE A 83 -10.14 7.18 14.40
CA ILE A 83 -10.38 5.96 13.63
C ILE A 83 -9.02 5.33 13.34
N GLU A 84 -8.81 4.11 13.80
CA GLU A 84 -7.63 3.32 13.49
C GLU A 84 -7.97 2.37 12.33
N VAL A 85 -7.28 2.54 11.20
CA VAL A 85 -7.45 1.69 10.01
C VAL A 85 -6.12 0.99 9.72
N PRO A 86 -6.05 -0.35 9.86
CA PRO A 86 -4.97 -1.12 9.29
C PRO A 86 -5.00 -1.01 7.77
N VAL A 87 -3.85 -0.74 7.14
CA VAL A 87 -3.72 -0.69 5.68
C VAL A 87 -2.51 -1.48 5.23
N THR A 88 -2.65 -2.16 4.10
CA THR A 88 -1.51 -2.67 3.33
C THR A 88 -1.38 -1.83 2.07
N LEU A 89 -0.24 -1.19 1.92
CA LEU A 89 0.17 -0.45 0.74
C LEU A 89 1.06 -1.36 -0.11
N LEU A 90 0.78 -1.44 -1.40
CA LEU A 90 1.54 -2.23 -2.38
C LEU A 90 1.92 -1.32 -3.53
N ASN A 91 3.18 -1.31 -3.94
CA ASN A 91 3.59 -0.72 -5.20
C ASN A 91 3.77 -1.82 -6.25
N ASP A 92 2.84 -1.94 -7.19
CA ASP A 92 2.90 -2.89 -8.31
C ASP A 92 3.65 -2.32 -9.53
N GLY A 93 4.18 -1.09 -9.40
CA GLY A 93 5.10 -0.46 -10.33
C GLY A 93 6.52 -1.01 -10.22
N GLY A 94 7.36 -0.65 -11.18
CA GLY A 94 8.80 -0.93 -11.15
C GLY A 94 9.62 0.16 -10.47
N ARG A 95 9.13 1.41 -10.52
CA ARG A 95 9.74 2.57 -9.88
C ARG A 95 9.23 2.79 -8.46
N THR A 96 10.03 3.46 -7.64
CA THR A 96 9.65 3.90 -6.30
C THR A 96 8.54 4.96 -6.38
N GLY A 97 7.47 4.78 -5.62
CA GLY A 97 6.45 5.80 -5.37
C GLY A 97 6.47 6.22 -3.91
N THR A 98 5.98 7.43 -3.61
CA THR A 98 5.91 7.93 -2.24
C THR A 98 4.48 8.30 -1.90
N VAL A 99 3.91 7.69 -0.86
CA VAL A 99 2.63 8.11 -0.29
C VAL A 99 2.87 9.34 0.56
N LEU A 100 2.29 10.48 0.17
CA LEU A 100 2.48 11.78 0.82
C LEU A 100 1.50 12.01 1.95
N SER A 101 0.24 11.61 1.75
CA SER A 101 -0.81 11.73 2.75
C SER A 101 -1.90 10.70 2.49
N ILE A 102 -2.68 10.42 3.53
CA ILE A 102 -3.84 9.55 3.45
C ILE A 102 -5.00 10.28 4.13
N GLU A 103 -6.07 10.49 3.38
CA GLU A 103 -7.31 11.09 3.84
C GLU A 103 -8.36 9.99 4.04
N LEU A 104 -9.23 10.18 5.03
CA LEU A 104 -10.35 9.30 5.30
C LEU A 104 -11.62 10.14 5.42
N ALA A 105 -12.64 9.80 4.64
CA ALA A 105 -14.00 10.28 4.85
C ALA A 105 -14.82 9.15 5.48
N ALA A 106 -15.53 9.44 6.57
CA ALA A 106 -16.48 8.52 7.18
C ALA A 106 -17.88 9.11 7.07
N THR A 107 -18.86 8.29 6.67
CA THR A 107 -20.24 8.71 6.45
C THR A 107 -21.18 7.82 7.26
N ASN A 108 -22.10 8.44 7.98
CA ASN A 108 -23.23 7.76 8.60
C ASN A 108 -24.38 7.68 7.56
N PRO A 109 -24.73 6.50 7.04
CA PRO A 109 -25.75 6.38 6.00
C PRO A 109 -27.17 6.67 6.50
N LYS A 110 -27.42 6.66 7.81
CA LYS A 110 -28.71 7.01 8.41
C LYS A 110 -28.92 8.52 8.45
N THR A 111 -27.92 9.27 8.95
CA THR A 111 -28.01 10.73 9.11
C THR A 111 -27.54 11.50 7.86
N LYS A 112 -26.83 10.82 6.95
CA LYS A 112 -26.15 11.40 5.77
C LYS A 112 -25.02 12.37 6.11
N GLU A 113 -24.61 12.42 7.37
CA GLU A 113 -23.47 13.22 7.80
C GLU A 113 -22.16 12.54 7.38
N THR A 114 -21.22 13.35 6.93
CA THR A 114 -19.86 12.91 6.56
C THR A 114 -18.86 13.74 7.33
N LYS A 115 -17.86 13.06 7.90
CA LYS A 115 -16.75 13.67 8.64
C LYS A 115 -15.43 13.29 7.99
N HIS A 116 -14.55 14.26 7.85
CA HIS A 116 -13.25 14.06 7.23
C HIS A 116 -12.14 13.97 8.26
N PHE A 117 -11.18 13.10 7.98
CA PHE A 117 -10.05 12.80 8.82
C PHE A 117 -8.78 12.74 7.98
N TYR A 118 -7.64 12.92 8.63
CA TYR A 118 -6.32 12.79 8.03
C TYR A 118 -5.46 11.85 8.87
N ALA A 119 -4.56 11.12 8.20
CA ALA A 119 -3.55 10.31 8.85
C ALA A 119 -2.52 11.22 9.52
N ALA A 120 -2.41 11.15 10.85
CA ALA A 120 -1.40 11.93 11.59
C ALA A 120 -0.39 11.05 12.31
N ASP A 121 -0.78 9.85 12.76
CA ASP A 121 0.08 8.95 13.51
C ASP A 121 -0.06 7.50 13.04
N LEU A 122 0.92 6.69 13.43
CA LEU A 122 0.99 5.25 13.16
C LEU A 122 0.92 4.44 14.46
N GLY A 123 0.46 3.20 14.32
CA GLY A 123 0.35 2.23 15.38
C GLY A 123 -1.07 2.01 15.87
N ARG A 124 -1.18 1.44 17.07
CA ARG A 124 -2.45 1.05 17.69
C ARG A 124 -2.87 2.05 18.75
N TRP A 125 -4.12 2.50 18.71
CA TRP A 125 -4.66 3.39 19.73
C TRP A 125 -4.82 2.67 21.08
N THR A 126 -4.13 3.18 22.09
CA THR A 126 -4.25 2.75 23.50
C THR A 126 -4.02 3.96 24.40
N MET A 127 -4.54 3.92 25.62
CA MET A 127 -4.35 5.03 26.56
C MET A 127 -2.88 5.24 26.94
N ASP A 128 -2.10 4.16 27.04
CA ASP A 128 -0.67 4.24 27.32
C ASP A 128 0.09 4.93 26.18
N LYS A 129 -0.25 4.61 24.93
CA LYS A 129 0.34 5.29 23.76
C LYS A 129 -0.11 6.73 23.63
N ALA A 130 -1.37 7.04 23.92
CA ALA A 130 -1.85 8.42 23.93
C ALA A 130 -1.10 9.30 24.95
N ARG A 131 -0.60 8.71 26.04
CA ARG A 131 0.24 9.40 27.05
C ARG A 131 1.72 9.44 26.69
N ALA A 132 2.24 8.39 26.05
CA ALA A 132 3.65 8.25 25.71
C ALA A 132 4.04 8.88 24.37
N GLY A 133 3.08 9.05 23.47
CA GLY A 133 3.29 9.47 22.08
C GLY A 133 3.17 8.30 21.08
N PHE A 134 2.84 8.66 19.85
CA PHE A 134 2.81 7.78 18.69
C PHE A 134 3.94 8.14 17.72
N ASP A 135 4.27 7.19 16.83
CA ASP A 135 5.11 7.52 15.68
C ASP A 135 4.29 8.38 14.72
N HIS A 136 4.81 9.55 14.36
CA HIS A 136 4.11 10.44 13.46
C HIS A 136 4.09 9.89 12.03
N PHE A 137 2.98 10.15 11.34
CA PHE A 137 2.91 9.92 9.92
C PHE A 137 3.96 10.79 9.21
N ALA A 138 4.81 10.13 8.43
CA ALA A 138 5.73 10.76 7.50
C ALA A 138 5.52 10.13 6.12
N PRO A 139 5.84 10.85 5.02
CA PRO A 139 5.73 10.28 3.69
C PRO A 139 6.40 8.92 3.58
N ILE A 140 5.69 7.95 3.00
CA ILE A 140 6.08 6.54 2.97
C ILE A 140 6.65 6.22 1.58
N PRO A 141 7.98 6.11 1.42
CA PRO A 141 8.55 5.61 0.18
C PRO A 141 8.30 4.10 0.06
N LEU A 142 7.83 3.66 -1.11
CA LEU A 142 7.59 2.27 -1.46
C LEU A 142 8.37 1.95 -2.73
N ALA A 143 9.42 1.14 -2.59
CA ALA A 143 10.17 0.63 -3.72
C ALA A 143 9.25 -0.14 -4.69
N GLY A 144 9.64 -0.21 -5.98
CA GLY A 144 8.92 -1.01 -6.95
C GLY A 144 8.76 -2.46 -6.49
N LYS A 145 7.57 -3.03 -6.73
CA LYS A 145 7.18 -4.39 -6.30
C LYS A 145 7.22 -4.63 -4.78
N ALA A 146 7.31 -3.60 -3.96
CA ALA A 146 7.33 -3.71 -2.50
C ALA A 146 5.96 -3.50 -1.87
N SER A 147 5.78 -4.01 -0.66
CA SER A 147 4.59 -3.78 0.16
C SER A 147 4.95 -3.36 1.58
N ARG A 148 4.10 -2.57 2.21
CA ARG A 148 4.20 -2.17 3.62
C ARG A 148 2.83 -2.24 4.28
N THR A 149 2.76 -2.73 5.51
CA THR A 149 1.53 -2.76 6.30
C THR A 149 1.71 -1.91 7.53
N GLU A 150 0.73 -1.04 7.81
CA GLU A 150 0.73 -0.12 8.95
C GLU A 150 -0.68 -0.01 9.52
N SER A 151 -0.80 0.19 10.84
CA SER A 151 -2.02 0.73 11.43
C SER A 151 -1.93 2.24 11.43
N ILE A 152 -2.91 2.92 10.83
CA ILE A 152 -2.92 4.37 10.71
C ILE A 152 -4.00 4.94 11.61
N LEU A 153 -3.64 5.96 12.39
CA LEU A 153 -4.54 6.71 13.25
C LEU A 153 -5.01 7.97 12.53
N PHE A 154 -6.32 8.03 12.29
CA PHE A 154 -7.00 9.12 11.62
C PHE A 154 -7.66 10.05 12.64
N TYR A 155 -7.33 11.33 12.54
CA TYR A 155 -7.85 12.40 13.39
C TYR A 155 -8.70 13.38 12.57
N PRO A 156 -9.67 14.09 13.16
CA PRO A 156 -10.54 14.99 12.42
C PRO A 156 -9.72 16.06 11.69
N LYS A 157 -10.09 16.37 10.45
CA LYS A 157 -9.36 17.29 9.56
C LYS A 157 -9.17 18.68 10.17
N SER A 158 -10.12 19.11 11.00
CA SER A 158 -10.02 20.33 11.77
C SER A 158 -10.70 20.17 13.13
N PRO A 159 -10.34 21.00 14.14
CA PRO A 159 -11.02 21.01 15.44
C PRO A 159 -12.52 21.34 15.32
N ASP A 160 -12.92 22.08 14.28
CA ASP A 160 -14.30 22.51 14.04
C ASP A 160 -15.06 21.55 13.11
N GLU A 161 -14.45 20.43 12.70
CA GLU A 161 -15.08 19.45 11.81
C GLU A 161 -16.35 18.88 12.47
N LYS A 162 -17.48 19.05 11.77
CA LYS A 162 -18.78 18.52 12.21
C LYS A 162 -19.10 17.19 11.51
N PRO A 163 -19.93 16.33 12.13
CA PRO A 163 -20.42 16.42 13.51
C PRO A 163 -19.28 16.23 14.53
N GLU A 164 -19.47 16.70 15.77
CA GLU A 164 -18.46 16.54 16.85
C GLU A 164 -18.14 15.07 17.09
N GLN A 165 -19.16 14.22 17.01
CA GLN A 165 -19.05 12.79 17.05
C GLN A 165 -19.91 12.18 15.94
N LEU A 166 -19.29 11.52 14.96
CA LEU A 166 -20.01 10.84 13.88
C LEU A 166 -20.54 9.47 14.33
N ILE A 167 -19.77 8.75 15.14
CA ILE A 167 -20.05 7.36 15.53
C ILE A 167 -20.43 7.34 17.02
N HIS A 168 -21.73 7.31 17.30
CA HIS A 168 -22.25 7.33 18.68
C HIS A 168 -23.30 6.25 18.95
N GLU A 169 -23.55 5.36 17.99
CA GLU A 169 -24.52 4.26 18.11
C GLU A 169 -24.11 3.06 17.25
N PRO A 170 -24.62 1.84 17.53
CA PRO A 170 -24.44 0.70 16.65
C PRO A 170 -25.05 0.94 15.25
N GLY A 171 -24.36 0.46 14.21
CA GLY A 171 -24.79 0.60 12.84
C GLY A 171 -23.67 0.40 11.82
N VAL A 172 -24.05 0.42 10.55
CA VAL A 172 -23.11 0.39 9.42
C VAL A 172 -22.67 1.81 9.09
N TYR A 173 -21.37 1.99 8.94
CA TYR A 173 -20.74 3.24 8.51
C TYR A 173 -19.95 2.99 7.23
N GLU A 174 -19.93 4.00 6.36
CA GLU A 174 -19.23 3.96 5.08
C GLU A 174 -17.93 4.75 5.19
N PHE A 175 -16.84 4.18 4.72
CA PHE A 175 -15.51 4.77 4.77
C PHE A 175 -14.95 4.88 3.37
N LYS A 176 -14.32 6.01 3.08
CA LYS A 176 -13.58 6.24 1.84
C LYS A 176 -12.19 6.74 2.17
N LEU A 177 -11.18 5.93 1.86
CA LEU A 177 -9.78 6.26 2.03
C LEU A 177 -9.20 6.69 0.69
N LYS A 178 -8.48 7.81 0.70
CA LYS A 178 -7.84 8.40 -0.48
C LYS A 178 -6.37 8.61 -0.19
N ILE A 179 -5.53 8.18 -1.13
CA ILE A 179 -4.07 8.33 -1.04
C ILE A 179 -3.63 9.44 -1.97
N ASP A 180 -2.82 10.35 -1.43
CA ASP A 180 -2.06 11.31 -2.22
C ASP A 180 -0.63 10.78 -2.43
N GLU A 181 -0.17 10.80 -3.67
CA GLU A 181 1.08 10.17 -4.10
C GLU A 181 1.97 11.19 -4.81
N ALA A 182 3.20 11.34 -4.32
CA ALA A 182 4.26 11.97 -5.11
C ALA A 182 4.73 10.96 -6.15
N ARG A 183 4.53 11.30 -7.42
CA ARG A 183 5.23 10.66 -8.53
C ARG A 183 6.42 11.54 -8.87
N ALA A 184 7.60 10.94 -8.94
CA ALA A 184 8.72 11.64 -9.53
C ALA A 184 8.42 11.78 -11.04
N ASP A 185 8.24 13.02 -11.51
CA ASP A 185 8.04 13.38 -12.92
C ASP A 185 9.33 13.17 -13.74
N ASP A 186 9.91 11.98 -13.66
CA ASP A 186 11.24 11.71 -14.17
C ASP A 186 11.28 11.62 -15.71
N PHE A 187 10.16 11.35 -16.38
CA PHE A 187 10.11 11.18 -17.84
C PHE A 187 9.31 12.28 -18.58
N GLY A 188 8.92 13.35 -17.88
CA GLY A 188 8.34 14.55 -18.50
C GLY A 188 7.09 14.29 -19.35
N PHE A 189 7.21 14.37 -20.68
CA PHE A 189 6.06 14.30 -21.60
C PHE A 189 5.41 12.91 -21.71
N LEU A 190 6.14 11.84 -21.39
CA LEU A 190 5.62 10.46 -21.44
C LEU A 190 4.65 10.20 -20.29
N ASP A 191 4.90 10.76 -19.10
CA ASP A 191 4.03 10.64 -17.94
C ASP A 191 2.69 11.39 -18.12
N ARG A 192 2.65 12.40 -19.01
CA ARG A 192 1.44 13.18 -19.33
C ARG A 192 0.42 12.42 -20.19
N LEU A 193 0.85 11.37 -20.89
CA LEU A 193 -0.02 10.53 -21.73
C LEU A 193 -0.79 9.48 -20.91
N TRP A 194 -0.36 9.23 -19.66
CA TRP A 194 -1.02 8.31 -18.74
C TRP A 194 -1.25 8.99 -17.37
N PRO A 195 -2.19 9.95 -17.29
CA PRO A 195 -2.56 10.54 -16.01
C PRO A 195 -3.13 9.44 -15.11
N SER A 196 -2.42 9.14 -14.02
CA SER A 196 -2.89 8.16 -13.06
C SER A 196 -3.96 8.76 -12.17
N GLN A 197 -5.06 8.04 -12.02
CA GLN A 197 -6.15 8.34 -11.11
C GLN A 197 -5.64 8.28 -9.66
N ALA A 198 -6.24 9.09 -8.77
CA ALA A 198 -5.96 9.00 -7.34
C ALA A 198 -6.35 7.61 -6.81
N THR A 199 -5.51 7.02 -5.96
CA THR A 199 -5.76 5.72 -5.38
C THR A 199 -6.79 5.85 -4.27
N GLU A 200 -7.97 5.29 -4.48
CA GLU A 200 -9.09 5.35 -3.54
C GLU A 200 -9.64 3.94 -3.24
N VAL A 201 -10.07 3.74 -1.99
CA VAL A 201 -10.78 2.53 -1.54
C VAL A 201 -11.99 2.94 -0.73
N SER A 202 -13.15 2.36 -1.05
CA SER A 202 -14.39 2.55 -0.29
C SER A 202 -14.79 1.23 0.35
N TYR A 203 -15.24 1.26 1.59
CA TYR A 203 -15.66 0.07 2.33
C TYR A 203 -16.69 0.39 3.40
N LYS A 204 -17.39 -0.64 3.87
CA LYS A 204 -18.41 -0.53 4.92
C LYS A 204 -17.99 -1.32 6.14
N ALA A 205 -17.99 -0.69 7.31
CA ALA A 205 -17.76 -1.35 8.57
C ALA A 205 -18.95 -1.16 9.52
N GLU A 206 -19.35 -2.24 10.16
CA GLU A 206 -20.46 -2.31 11.09
C GLU A 206 -19.93 -2.25 12.52
N LEU A 207 -20.42 -1.27 13.27
CA LEU A 207 -20.33 -1.27 14.72
C LEU A 207 -21.49 -2.09 15.29
N ARG A 208 -21.18 -3.26 15.84
CA ARG A 208 -22.19 -4.22 16.34
C ARG A 208 -22.73 -3.89 17.73
N PHE A 209 -21.90 -3.31 18.58
CA PHE A 209 -22.27 -2.92 19.94
C PHE A 209 -21.56 -1.63 20.34
N TRP A 210 -22.21 -0.87 21.22
CA TRP A 210 -21.65 0.34 21.81
C TRP A 210 -21.45 0.09 23.31
N ASP A 211 -20.20 0.13 23.76
CA ASP A 211 -19.85 0.10 25.18
C ASP A 211 -18.85 1.20 25.48
N ALA A 212 -19.35 2.29 26.08
CA ALA A 212 -18.55 3.46 26.42
C ALA A 212 -17.35 3.13 27.34
N ARG A 213 -17.43 2.05 28.13
CA ARG A 213 -16.34 1.63 29.02
C ARG A 213 -15.12 1.13 28.26
N SER A 214 -15.31 0.62 27.04
CA SER A 214 -14.21 0.14 26.19
C SER A 214 -13.23 1.25 25.84
N PHE A 215 -13.71 2.49 25.74
CA PHE A 215 -12.89 3.65 25.41
C PHE A 215 -11.99 4.12 26.55
N GLN A 216 -12.19 3.62 27.78
CA GLN A 216 -11.33 3.95 28.91
C GLN A 216 -9.88 3.49 28.70
N ASN A 217 -9.66 2.44 27.91
CA ASN A 217 -8.33 1.87 27.69
C ASN A 217 -7.97 1.68 26.21
N GLY A 218 -8.90 1.87 25.28
CA GLY A 218 -8.62 1.65 23.85
C GLY A 218 -9.80 1.93 22.93
N THR A 219 -10.04 0.99 22.02
CA THR A 219 -10.97 1.12 20.90
C THR A 219 -12.04 0.04 20.91
N ILE A 220 -13.08 0.24 20.12
CA ILE A 220 -14.05 -0.81 19.75
C ILE A 220 -13.91 -1.16 18.27
N ALA A 221 -14.07 -2.45 17.97
CA ALA A 221 -13.94 -2.97 16.62
C ALA A 221 -15.22 -2.74 15.81
N MET A 222 -15.03 -2.27 14.58
CA MET A 222 -16.02 -2.21 13.51
C MET A 222 -15.64 -3.25 12.46
N TYR A 223 -16.59 -4.11 12.10
CA TYR A 223 -16.33 -5.26 11.23
C TYR A 223 -16.85 -5.02 9.82
N SER A 224 -16.09 -5.42 8.81
CA SER A 224 -16.55 -5.43 7.43
C SER A 224 -17.87 -6.17 7.31
N THR A 225 -18.83 -5.54 6.64
CA THR A 225 -20.16 -6.11 6.39
C THR A 225 -20.11 -7.37 5.50
N THR A 226 -19.05 -7.52 4.71
CA THR A 226 -18.83 -8.67 3.83
C THR A 226 -17.88 -9.72 4.43
N GLY A 227 -17.20 -9.39 5.54
CA GLY A 227 -16.12 -10.20 6.12
C GLY A 227 -14.85 -10.27 5.26
N ARG A 228 -14.76 -9.48 4.17
CA ARG A 228 -13.62 -9.45 3.24
C ARG A 228 -12.85 -8.14 3.35
N SER A 229 -11.58 -8.17 2.96
CA SER A 229 -10.76 -6.96 2.81
C SER A 229 -11.27 -6.14 1.63
N ALA A 230 -11.21 -4.81 1.77
CA ALA A 230 -11.44 -3.89 0.67
C ALA A 230 -10.12 -3.58 -0.05
N LYS A 231 -10.18 -3.22 -1.33
CA LYS A 231 -9.01 -2.88 -2.14
C LYS A 231 -9.28 -1.71 -3.08
N SER A 232 -8.24 -0.99 -3.46
CA SER A 232 -8.38 0.09 -4.44
C SER A 232 -8.90 -0.42 -5.79
N GLY A 233 -9.75 0.40 -6.42
CA GLY A 233 -10.38 0.06 -7.70
C GLY A 233 -11.61 -0.86 -7.61
N ASP A 234 -11.96 -1.39 -6.44
CA ASP A 234 -13.28 -2.02 -6.25
C ASP A 234 -14.34 -0.91 -6.15
N ALA A 235 -15.10 -0.74 -7.23
CA ALA A 235 -16.31 0.06 -7.19
C ALA A 235 -17.35 -0.70 -6.35
N ASN A 236 -17.56 -0.26 -5.10
CA ASN A 236 -18.66 -0.66 -4.20
C ASN A 236 -19.25 -2.04 -4.53
N ALA A 237 -18.52 -3.13 -4.23
CA ALA A 237 -19.14 -4.44 -4.25
C ALA A 237 -20.21 -4.45 -3.13
N PRO A 238 -21.47 -4.76 -3.46
CA PRO A 238 -22.59 -4.70 -2.51
C PRO A 238 -22.42 -5.64 -1.31
#